data_AF-A0A2U8E043-F1
#
_entry.id   AF-A0A2U8E043-F1
#
_cell.length_a   1.000
_cell.length_b   1.000
_cell.length_c   1.000
_cell.angle_alpha   90.00
_cell.angle_beta   90.00
_cell.angle_gamma   90.00
#
_symmetry.space_group_name_H-M   'P 1'
#
loop_
_entity.id
_entity.type
_entity.pdbx_description
1 polymer ?
#
loop_
_entity_poly.entity_id
_entity_poly.type
_entity_poly.pdbx_seq_one_letter_code
_entity_poly.pdbx_strand_id
1 'polypeptide(L)'
;MGNLHDTMQTITWLIVAIIGLWLGFQIVRLLSVVRFLGKTKFTGNRITPVAENDTPVWLRELAITQESVLLGEGFVRRHEHTIQLAIHADIPIPCIEYILPGQGVSALLRPNEPTVRPGECHVTLVSKLSNGQVLVTRSIEQHEIIPPPARLQDVALPDADLKDLIARHLARVEDAAKQGVLTVELAAAGDFAQLLNDLTGEHEAMLRASPVAFTRPDGTLQLRFFARLKIARRLIRESLAIDKREAARMRTLQSPPPLMSVENQAEMDWFQHHAMMESQRRGQSSAWLPKLLIMLGSLALFIIALRWIMSWETVVVIAIALTIHECGHLLGMKLFGYKDTQLLFLPFFGGAAVARDPLVLAPWKHLVILFLGPLPGIFAGIAMLLFAPDDPASMPWLSQAGIMFIVFNAFNLLPILPLDGGQIADVALVSRAPRLRAVFTAVSALALIALGLGAAALI
;
A
#
# COMPACT_ATOMS: atom_id res chain seq x y z
N MET A 1 31.80 12.74 41.96
CA MET A 1 32.39 12.47 40.62
C MET A 1 31.90 11.17 39.99
N GLY A 2 31.51 10.12 40.74
CA GLY A 2 30.95 8.87 40.17
C GLY A 2 29.67 9.03 39.35
N ASN A 3 28.68 9.79 39.85
CA ASN A 3 27.39 9.96 39.16
C ASN A 3 27.49 10.55 37.74
N LEU A 4 28.46 11.44 37.46
CA LEU A 4 28.60 12.04 36.13
C LEU A 4 29.13 11.03 35.11
N HIS A 5 30.08 10.19 35.53
CA HIS A 5 30.68 9.15 34.69
C HIS A 5 29.63 8.09 34.32
N ASP A 6 28.83 7.65 35.30
CA ASP A 6 27.75 6.68 35.08
C ASP A 6 26.64 7.23 34.17
N THR A 7 26.25 8.50 34.33
CA THR A 7 25.31 9.14 33.39
C THR A 7 25.87 9.26 31.97
N MET A 8 27.14 9.62 31.81
CA MET A 8 27.78 9.72 30.50
C MET A 8 27.90 8.35 29.81
N GLN A 9 28.22 7.31 30.58
CA GLN A 9 28.27 5.94 30.08
C GLN A 9 26.88 5.44 29.66
N THR A 10 25.85 5.75 30.45
CA THR A 10 24.45 5.41 30.12
C THR A 10 23.97 6.11 28.85
N ILE A 11 24.26 7.41 28.69
CA ILE A 11 23.95 8.17 27.47
C ILE A 11 24.69 7.59 26.26
N THR A 12 25.95 7.19 26.43
CA THR A 12 26.74 6.58 25.35
C THR A 12 26.11 5.26 24.89
N TRP A 13 25.73 4.38 25.82
CA TRP A 13 25.04 3.12 25.48
C TRP A 13 23.67 3.34 24.85
N LEU A 14 22.93 4.37 25.29
CA LEU A 14 21.66 4.75 24.68
C LEU A 14 21.85 5.21 23.23
N ILE A 15 22.85 6.04 22.95
CA ILE A 15 23.18 6.49 21.58
C ILE A 15 23.58 5.30 20.70
N VAL A 16 24.42 4.40 21.21
CA VAL A 16 24.83 3.17 20.50
C VAL A 16 23.61 2.28 20.20
N ALA A 17 22.69 2.12 21.17
CA ALA A 17 21.47 1.36 20.99
C ALA A 17 20.53 1.99 19.94
N ILE A 18 20.36 3.31 19.95
CA ILE A 18 19.55 4.06 18.97
C ILE A 18 20.16 3.92 17.57
N ILE A 19 21.48 4.09 17.43
CA ILE A 19 22.18 3.92 16.15
C ILE A 19 22.05 2.48 15.66
N GLY A 20 22.21 1.49 16.56
CA GLY A 20 22.05 0.08 16.25
C GLY A 20 20.64 -0.27 15.77
N LEU A 21 19.60 0.21 16.45
CA LEU A 21 18.20 0.06 16.04
C LEU A 21 17.92 0.73 14.69
N TRP A 22 18.44 1.94 14.48
CA TRP A 22 18.29 2.66 13.21
C TRP A 22 18.98 1.93 12.06
N LEU A 23 20.22 1.46 12.24
CA LEU A 23 20.94 0.66 11.26
C LEU A 23 20.21 -0.66 10.96
N GLY A 24 19.70 -1.33 12.00
CA GLY A 24 18.88 -2.52 11.88
C GLY A 24 17.64 -2.27 11.01
N PHE A 25 16.92 -1.17 11.26
CA PHE A 25 15.77 -0.76 10.45
C PHE A 25 16.16 -0.49 8.99
N GLN A 26 17.27 0.22 8.72
CA GLN A 26 17.73 0.48 7.35
C GLN A 26 18.11 -0.81 6.62
N ILE A 27 18.74 -1.77 7.31
CA ILE A 27 19.07 -3.08 6.75
C ILE A 27 17.80 -3.87 6.43
N VAL A 28 16.83 -3.92 7.35
CA VAL A 28 15.54 -4.59 7.12
C VAL A 28 14.79 -3.97 5.95
N ARG A 29 14.72 -2.64 5.87
CA ARG A 29 14.13 -1.90 4.74
C ARG A 29 14.82 -2.26 3.42
N LEU A 30 16.14 -2.25 3.38
CA LEU A 30 16.92 -2.60 2.19
C LEU A 30 16.68 -4.05 1.75
N LEU A 31 16.78 -5.00 2.68
CA LEU A 31 16.55 -6.42 2.40
C LEU A 31 15.12 -6.69 1.95
N SER A 32 14.15 -5.96 2.48
CA SER A 32 12.75 -6.06 2.06
C SER A 32 12.57 -5.62 0.60
N VAL A 33 13.15 -4.49 0.20
CA VAL A 33 13.11 -4.02 -1.20
C VAL A 33 13.89 -4.97 -2.12
N VAL A 34 15.07 -5.47 -1.70
CA VAL A 34 15.84 -6.46 -2.49
C VAL A 34 15.06 -7.76 -2.67
N ARG A 35 14.36 -8.21 -1.62
CA ARG A 35 13.48 -9.39 -1.66
C ARG A 35 12.28 -9.16 -2.57
N PHE A 36 11.67 -7.97 -2.53
CA PHE A 36 10.58 -7.57 -3.41
C PHE A 36 11.02 -7.61 -4.88
N LEU A 37 12.09 -6.91 -5.23
CA LEU A 37 12.68 -6.92 -6.58
C LEU A 37 13.11 -8.33 -7.02
N GLY A 38 13.45 -9.20 -6.06
CA GLY A 38 13.74 -10.61 -6.29
C GLY A 38 12.54 -11.47 -6.61
N LYS A 39 11.32 -11.01 -6.36
CA LYS A 39 10.08 -11.71 -6.70
C LYS A 39 9.42 -11.12 -7.94
N THR A 40 9.74 -9.87 -8.28
CA THR A 40 9.24 -9.20 -9.46
C THR A 40 9.71 -9.92 -10.73
N LYS A 41 8.74 -10.34 -11.53
CA LYS A 41 8.93 -10.83 -12.90
C LYS A 41 8.58 -9.69 -13.84
N PHE A 42 9.38 -9.51 -14.89
CA PHE A 42 9.18 -8.47 -15.88
C PHE A 42 8.75 -9.09 -17.20
N THR A 43 7.68 -8.57 -17.79
CA THR A 43 7.35 -8.74 -19.21
C THR A 43 7.53 -7.39 -19.92
N GLY A 44 7.59 -7.33 -21.24
CA GLY A 44 7.52 -6.03 -21.94
C GLY A 44 6.21 -5.31 -21.61
N ASN A 45 6.25 -3.98 -21.50
CA ASN A 45 5.02 -3.19 -21.49
C ASN A 45 4.30 -3.41 -22.83
N ARG A 46 2.99 -3.61 -22.77
CA ARG A 46 2.15 -3.70 -23.97
C ARG A 46 1.04 -2.67 -23.91
N ILE A 47 0.85 -1.99 -25.03
CA ILE A 47 -0.16 -0.96 -25.21
C ILE A 47 -1.10 -1.48 -26.28
N THR A 48 -2.37 -1.61 -25.90
CA THR A 48 -3.41 -2.18 -26.74
C THR A 48 -4.52 -1.13 -26.91
N PRO A 49 -4.87 -0.76 -28.15
CA PRO A 49 -6.02 0.11 -28.39
C PRO A 49 -7.31 -0.60 -27.99
N VAL A 50 -8.27 0.15 -27.48
CA VAL A 50 -9.56 -0.34 -26.97
C VAL A 50 -10.70 0.55 -27.49
N ALA A 51 -11.92 0.03 -27.51
CA ALA A 51 -13.09 0.79 -27.91
C ALA A 51 -13.49 1.82 -26.85
N GLU A 52 -14.08 2.94 -27.29
CA GLU A 52 -14.41 4.10 -26.44
C GLU A 52 -15.34 3.80 -25.24
N ASN A 53 -16.10 2.70 -25.32
CA ASN A 53 -17.02 2.30 -24.27
C ASN A 53 -16.35 1.50 -23.14
N ASP A 54 -15.09 1.10 -23.32
CA ASP A 54 -14.38 0.24 -22.36
C ASP A 54 -13.58 1.06 -21.32
N THR A 55 -13.45 2.39 -21.49
CA THR A 55 -12.84 3.24 -20.46
C THR A 55 -13.76 3.44 -19.27
N PRO A 56 -13.27 3.18 -18.03
CA PRO A 56 -14.06 3.38 -16.83
C PRO A 56 -14.52 4.83 -16.63
N VAL A 57 -15.72 5.01 -16.09
CA VAL A 57 -16.32 6.32 -15.81
C VAL A 57 -15.42 7.16 -14.90
N TRP A 58 -14.87 6.54 -13.85
CA TRP A 58 -13.94 7.21 -12.95
C TRP A 58 -12.71 7.81 -13.63
N LEU A 59 -12.20 7.20 -14.72
CA LEU A 59 -11.03 7.74 -15.42
C LEU A 59 -11.40 9.00 -16.18
N ARG A 60 -12.58 9.01 -16.80
CA ARG A 60 -13.10 10.19 -17.48
C ARG A 60 -13.27 11.35 -16.52
N GLU A 61 -13.89 11.12 -15.36
CA GLU A 61 -14.03 12.17 -14.33
C GLU A 61 -12.70 12.67 -13.80
N LEU A 62 -11.76 11.75 -13.57
CA LEU A 62 -10.43 12.09 -13.12
C LEU A 62 -9.67 12.96 -14.14
N ALA A 63 -9.88 12.69 -15.43
CA ALA A 63 -9.20 13.36 -16.52
C ALA A 63 -9.77 14.76 -16.82
N ILE A 64 -10.97 15.12 -16.34
CA ILE A 64 -11.70 16.35 -16.74
C ILE A 64 -10.82 17.59 -16.68
N THR A 65 -10.05 17.77 -15.61
CA THR A 65 -9.23 18.97 -15.44
C THR A 65 -8.12 19.04 -16.50
N GLN A 66 -7.37 17.96 -16.68
CA GLN A 66 -6.31 17.89 -17.67
C GLN A 66 -6.87 17.90 -19.11
N GLU A 67 -8.00 17.24 -19.34
CA GLU A 67 -8.71 17.23 -20.62
C GLU A 67 -9.15 18.64 -21.01
N SER A 68 -9.73 19.41 -20.08
CA SER A 68 -10.14 20.79 -20.36
C SER A 68 -8.97 21.67 -20.80
N VAL A 69 -7.78 21.47 -20.21
CA VAL A 69 -6.56 22.17 -20.59
C VAL A 69 -6.08 21.70 -21.97
N LEU A 70 -6.03 20.39 -22.22
CA LEU A 70 -5.62 19.84 -23.52
C LEU A 70 -6.50 20.35 -24.66
N LEU A 71 -7.82 20.29 -24.49
CA LEU A 71 -8.79 20.81 -25.46
C LEU A 71 -8.61 22.32 -25.67
N GLY A 72 -8.35 23.07 -24.60
CA GLY A 72 -8.08 24.52 -24.66
C GLY A 72 -6.79 24.87 -25.40
N GLU A 73 -5.78 24.00 -25.39
CA GLU A 73 -4.52 24.13 -26.13
C GLU A 73 -4.61 23.52 -27.56
N GLY A 74 -5.81 23.10 -28.00
CA GLY A 74 -6.08 22.63 -29.36
C GLY A 74 -5.87 21.12 -29.59
N PHE A 75 -5.63 20.35 -28.53
CA PHE A 75 -5.62 18.89 -28.65
C PHE A 75 -7.03 18.35 -28.91
N VAL A 76 -7.10 17.24 -29.63
CA VAL A 76 -8.33 16.51 -29.91
C VAL A 76 -8.21 15.09 -29.37
N ARG A 77 -9.27 14.63 -28.70
CA ARG A 77 -9.35 13.26 -28.18
C ARG A 77 -9.37 12.26 -29.33
N ARG A 78 -8.66 11.14 -29.17
CA ARG A 78 -8.37 10.26 -30.29
C ARG A 78 -8.73 8.79 -30.07
N HIS A 79 -8.00 8.11 -29.19
CA HIS A 79 -8.16 6.67 -28.95
C HIS A 79 -8.03 6.37 -27.46
N GLU A 80 -8.66 5.29 -27.04
CA GLU A 80 -8.48 4.72 -25.72
C GLU A 80 -7.50 3.55 -25.80
N HIS A 81 -6.63 3.45 -24.80
CA HIS A 81 -5.61 2.43 -24.73
C HIS A 81 -5.62 1.77 -23.38
N THR A 82 -5.16 0.54 -23.34
CA THR A 82 -4.80 -0.16 -22.11
C THR A 82 -3.32 -0.43 -22.09
N ILE A 83 -2.68 -0.14 -20.97
CA ILE A 83 -1.25 -0.38 -20.76
C ILE A 83 -1.10 -1.54 -19.78
N GLN A 84 -0.61 -2.66 -20.27
CA GLN A 84 -0.09 -3.72 -19.42
C GLN A 84 1.34 -3.36 -19.05
N LEU A 85 1.56 -2.95 -17.80
CA LEU A 85 2.90 -2.65 -17.32
C LEU A 85 3.72 -3.93 -17.13
N ALA A 86 5.02 -3.83 -17.34
CA ALA A 86 6.01 -4.89 -17.23
C ALA A 86 5.99 -5.61 -15.88
N ILE A 87 5.63 -4.88 -14.83
CA ILE A 87 5.59 -5.35 -13.44
C ILE A 87 4.18 -5.83 -13.05
N HIS A 88 3.14 -5.42 -13.80
CA HIS A 88 1.71 -5.60 -13.52
C HIS A 88 0.99 -6.20 -14.73
N ALA A 89 1.43 -7.36 -15.21
CA ALA A 89 0.97 -7.93 -16.48
C ALA A 89 -0.53 -8.32 -16.53
N ASP A 90 -1.22 -8.41 -15.38
CA ASP A 90 -2.60 -8.92 -15.29
C ASP A 90 -3.68 -7.84 -15.23
N ILE A 91 -3.36 -6.62 -14.76
CA ILE A 91 -4.33 -5.53 -14.70
C ILE A 91 -3.95 -4.44 -15.72
N PRO A 92 -4.67 -4.33 -16.84
CA PRO A 92 -4.44 -3.28 -17.82
C PRO A 92 -4.80 -1.92 -17.23
N ILE A 93 -3.91 -0.94 -17.36
CA ILE A 93 -4.16 0.44 -16.93
C ILE A 93 -4.86 1.20 -18.06
N PRO A 94 -6.11 1.65 -17.88
CA PRO A 94 -6.81 2.43 -18.89
C PRO A 94 -6.17 3.80 -19.07
N CYS A 95 -6.08 4.24 -20.31
CA CYS A 95 -5.43 5.48 -20.72
C CYS A 95 -6.18 6.13 -21.89
N ILE A 96 -6.12 7.46 -21.99
CA ILE A 96 -6.76 8.23 -23.04
C ILE A 96 -5.69 8.97 -23.85
N GLU A 97 -5.68 8.77 -25.17
CA GLU A 97 -4.82 9.49 -26.12
C GLU A 97 -5.53 10.73 -26.66
N TYR A 98 -4.80 11.84 -26.68
CA TYR A 98 -5.13 13.07 -27.38
C TYR A 98 -4.01 13.39 -28.38
N ILE A 99 -4.34 14.09 -29.46
CA ILE A 99 -3.37 14.54 -30.46
C ILE A 99 -3.53 16.03 -30.71
N LEU A 100 -2.42 16.74 -30.89
CA LEU A 100 -2.39 18.11 -31.40
C LEU A 100 -2.23 18.06 -32.92
N PRO A 101 -3.31 18.24 -33.70
CA PRO A 101 -3.30 18.03 -35.14
C PRO A 101 -2.29 18.96 -35.84
N GLY A 102 -1.58 18.44 -36.83
CA GLY A 102 -0.61 19.21 -37.63
C GLY A 102 0.70 19.55 -36.90
N GLN A 103 0.83 19.28 -35.60
CA GLN A 103 2.08 19.40 -34.87
C GLN A 103 2.74 18.05 -34.55
N GLY A 104 2.02 16.93 -34.72
CA GLY A 104 2.54 15.59 -34.50
C GLY A 104 2.85 15.28 -33.03
N VAL A 105 2.17 15.97 -32.10
CA VAL A 105 2.32 15.78 -30.65
C VAL A 105 1.14 14.99 -30.13
N SER A 106 1.40 13.88 -29.44
CA SER A 106 0.38 13.06 -28.78
C SER A 106 0.50 13.18 -27.27
N ALA A 107 -0.62 13.32 -26.56
CA ALA A 107 -0.71 13.32 -25.11
C ALA A 107 -1.41 12.04 -24.63
N LEU A 108 -0.77 11.30 -23.74
CA LEU A 108 -1.30 10.09 -23.14
C LEU A 108 -1.59 10.36 -21.66
N LEU A 109 -2.87 10.25 -21.30
CA LEU A 109 -3.38 10.52 -19.98
C LEU A 109 -3.69 9.21 -19.26
N ARG A 110 -3.19 9.04 -18.04
CA ARG A 110 -3.33 7.83 -17.22
C ARG A 110 -3.51 8.16 -15.73
N PRO A 111 -4.14 7.29 -14.93
CA PRO A 111 -4.24 7.50 -13.48
C PRO A 111 -2.87 7.38 -12.78
N ASN A 112 -2.67 8.11 -11.68
CA ASN A 112 -1.52 7.96 -10.79
C ASN A 112 -1.64 6.76 -9.85
N GLU A 113 -0.51 6.33 -9.28
CA GLU A 113 -0.47 5.31 -8.22
C GLU A 113 -1.07 5.84 -6.90
N PRO A 114 -1.88 5.04 -6.18
CA PRO A 114 -2.59 5.45 -4.96
C PRO A 114 -1.68 5.88 -3.81
N THR A 115 -0.46 5.35 -3.76
CA THR A 115 0.51 5.64 -2.70
C THR A 115 1.17 7.01 -2.86
N VAL A 116 1.05 7.65 -4.03
CA VAL A 116 1.75 8.91 -4.34
C VAL A 116 0.75 10.05 -4.56
N ARG A 117 -0.22 9.88 -5.46
CA ARG A 117 -1.20 10.93 -5.82
C ARG A 117 -2.56 10.31 -6.16
N PRO A 118 -3.31 9.81 -5.17
CA PRO A 118 -4.61 9.19 -5.40
C PRO A 118 -5.58 10.22 -6.00
N GLY A 119 -6.30 9.83 -7.06
CA GLY A 119 -7.23 10.75 -7.71
C GLY A 119 -6.57 11.90 -8.46
N GLU A 120 -5.35 11.72 -8.98
CA GLU A 120 -4.77 12.60 -10.02
C GLU A 120 -4.38 11.80 -11.28
N CYS A 121 -4.46 12.45 -12.44
CA CYS A 121 -3.93 11.90 -13.70
C CYS A 121 -2.54 12.46 -14.02
N HIS A 122 -1.67 11.58 -14.53
CA HIS A 122 -0.40 11.96 -15.14
C HIS A 122 -0.56 12.05 -16.65
N VAL A 123 0.20 12.97 -17.25
CA VAL A 123 0.25 13.18 -18.71
C VAL A 123 1.67 12.88 -19.22
N THR A 124 1.76 12.09 -20.29
CA THR A 124 2.97 11.94 -21.11
C THR A 124 2.72 12.55 -22.48
N LEU A 125 3.55 13.50 -22.88
CA LEU A 125 3.63 14.01 -24.25
C LEU A 125 4.69 13.26 -25.03
N VAL A 126 4.35 12.88 -26.26
CA VAL A 126 5.18 12.06 -27.15
C VAL A 126 5.16 12.65 -28.55
N SER A 127 6.34 12.79 -29.14
CA SER A 127 6.48 13.19 -30.55
C SER A 127 7.52 12.30 -31.24
N LYS A 128 7.16 11.72 -32.39
CA LYS A 128 8.09 11.01 -33.27
C LYS A 128 8.69 12.00 -34.25
N LEU A 129 10.02 11.99 -34.38
CA LEU A 129 10.76 12.84 -35.29
C LEU A 129 11.11 12.09 -36.60
N SER A 130 11.30 12.83 -37.69
CA SER A 130 11.58 12.29 -39.03
C SER A 130 12.91 11.54 -39.12
N ASN A 131 13.85 11.84 -38.21
CA ASN A 131 15.12 11.13 -38.05
C ASN A 131 15.01 9.84 -37.20
N GLY A 132 13.80 9.46 -36.77
CA GLY A 132 13.54 8.27 -35.95
C GLY A 132 13.68 8.47 -34.44
N GLN A 133 14.11 9.65 -33.98
CA GLN A 133 14.10 9.98 -32.56
C GLN A 133 12.67 10.13 -32.03
N VAL A 134 12.50 9.89 -30.73
CA VAL A 134 11.23 10.07 -30.03
C VAL A 134 11.46 10.97 -28.84
N LEU A 135 10.73 12.08 -28.79
CA LEU A 135 10.73 12.98 -27.66
C LEU A 135 9.61 12.55 -26.70
N VAL A 136 9.94 12.39 -25.43
CA VAL A 136 8.98 12.12 -24.36
C VAL A 136 9.14 13.18 -23.28
N THR A 137 8.03 13.80 -22.88
CA THR A 137 7.97 14.70 -21.72
C THR A 137 6.85 14.22 -20.81
N ARG A 138 7.13 13.93 -19.53
CA ARG A 138 6.18 13.31 -18.60
C ARG A 138 6.02 14.09 -17.30
N SER A 139 4.82 14.07 -16.74
CA SER A 139 4.50 14.75 -15.47
C SER A 139 4.90 13.96 -14.22
N ILE A 140 5.61 12.84 -14.35
CA ILE A 140 6.11 12.02 -13.23
C ILE A 140 7.55 11.57 -13.50
N GLU A 141 8.29 11.32 -12.42
CA GLU A 141 9.58 10.64 -12.49
C GLU A 141 9.38 9.12 -12.66
N GLN A 142 10.18 8.50 -13.54
CA GLN A 142 10.19 7.06 -13.71
C GLN A 142 11.54 6.48 -13.31
N HIS A 143 11.52 5.43 -12.50
CA HIS A 143 12.73 4.77 -12.03
C HIS A 143 13.17 3.68 -13.01
N GLU A 144 13.88 4.07 -14.06
CA GLU A 144 14.29 3.14 -15.11
C GLU A 144 15.42 2.22 -14.65
N ILE A 145 15.26 0.91 -14.87
CA ILE A 145 16.20 -0.15 -14.43
C ILE A 145 17.53 -0.03 -15.17
N ILE A 146 17.46 0.24 -16.47
CA ILE A 146 18.60 0.54 -17.36
C ILE A 146 18.31 1.85 -18.11
N PRO A 147 19.32 2.49 -18.73
CA PRO A 147 19.09 3.65 -19.57
C PRO A 147 18.08 3.36 -20.70
N PRO A 148 17.32 4.39 -21.14
CA PRO A 148 16.36 4.23 -22.23
C PRO A 148 17.06 3.95 -23.57
N PRO A 149 16.32 3.47 -24.59
CA PRO A 149 16.85 3.32 -25.95
C PRO A 149 17.46 4.63 -26.45
N ALA A 150 18.54 4.56 -27.23
CA ALA A 150 19.29 5.75 -27.67
C ALA A 150 18.45 6.75 -28.48
N ARG A 151 17.41 6.28 -29.16
CA ARG A 151 16.47 7.14 -29.90
C ARG A 151 15.42 7.82 -29.03
N LEU A 152 15.29 7.43 -27.75
CA LEU A 152 14.32 7.98 -26.81
C LEU A 152 14.95 9.09 -25.97
N GLN A 153 14.46 10.32 -26.15
CA GLN A 153 14.81 11.45 -25.31
C GLN A 153 13.70 11.73 -24.30
N ASP A 154 13.87 11.21 -23.09
CA ASP A 154 12.87 11.29 -22.04
C ASP A 154 13.21 12.36 -20.99
N VAL A 155 12.24 13.25 -20.72
CA VAL A 155 12.34 14.30 -19.71
C VAL A 155 11.15 14.21 -18.75
N ALA A 156 11.42 14.09 -17.46
CA ALA A 156 10.41 14.15 -16.40
C ALA A 156 10.35 15.56 -15.78
N LEU A 157 9.15 16.11 -15.68
CA LEU A 157 8.87 17.43 -15.09
C LEU A 157 7.74 17.29 -14.05
N PRO A 158 8.03 16.70 -12.87
CA PRO A 158 7.01 16.39 -11.86
C PRO A 158 6.38 17.63 -11.19
N ASP A 159 7.04 18.78 -11.31
CA ASP A 159 6.66 20.06 -10.72
C ASP A 159 5.99 21.01 -11.73
N ALA A 160 6.00 20.67 -13.02
CA ALA A 160 5.39 21.49 -14.06
C ALA A 160 3.86 21.29 -14.06
N ASP A 161 3.11 22.39 -14.20
CA ASP A 161 1.70 22.26 -14.57
C ASP A 161 1.57 21.77 -16.02
N LEU A 162 0.36 21.39 -16.43
CA LEU A 162 0.14 20.82 -17.75
C LEU A 162 0.44 21.81 -18.88
N LYS A 163 0.24 23.11 -18.68
CA LYS A 163 0.55 24.12 -19.70
C LYS A 163 2.05 24.29 -19.87
N ASP A 164 2.80 24.35 -18.78
CA ASP A 164 4.26 24.36 -18.79
C ASP A 164 4.82 23.06 -19.39
N LEU A 165 4.20 21.91 -19.08
CA LEU A 165 4.55 20.62 -19.68
C LEU A 165 4.41 20.64 -21.20
N ILE A 166 3.27 21.14 -21.70
CA ILE A 166 2.98 21.31 -23.14
C ILE A 166 3.98 22.29 -23.77
N ALA A 167 4.13 23.48 -23.21
CA ALA A 167 5.03 24.51 -23.72
C ALA A 167 6.47 24.02 -23.84
N ARG A 168 6.99 23.31 -22.82
CA ARG A 168 8.34 22.73 -22.84
C ARG A 168 8.48 21.61 -23.86
N HIS A 169 7.46 20.79 -24.06
CA HIS A 169 7.50 19.77 -25.11
C HIS A 169 7.51 20.41 -26.50
N LEU A 170 6.67 21.41 -26.73
CA LEU A 170 6.62 22.16 -27.99
C LEU A 170 7.94 22.88 -28.30
N ALA A 171 8.58 23.48 -27.29
CA ALA A 171 9.90 24.09 -27.46
C ALA A 171 10.96 23.08 -27.94
N ARG A 172 10.91 21.83 -27.47
CA ARG A 172 11.80 20.74 -27.93
C ARG A 172 11.51 20.33 -29.37
N VAL A 173 10.23 20.31 -29.74
CA VAL A 173 9.81 20.06 -31.13
C VAL A 173 10.29 21.18 -32.06
N GLU A 174 10.16 22.43 -31.63
CA GLU A 174 10.62 23.61 -32.39
C GLU A 174 12.15 23.62 -32.55
N ASP A 175 12.90 23.24 -31.50
CA ASP A 175 14.35 23.11 -31.57
C ASP A 175 14.79 22.05 -32.58
N ALA A 176 14.11 20.89 -32.60
CA ALA A 176 14.33 19.88 -33.63
C ALA A 176 14.01 20.40 -35.03
N ALA A 177 12.91 21.15 -35.19
CA ALA A 177 12.51 21.74 -36.46
C ALA A 177 13.55 22.77 -36.98
N LYS A 178 14.14 23.58 -36.08
CA LYS A 178 15.26 24.50 -36.41
C LYS A 178 16.49 23.76 -36.94
N GLN A 179 16.67 22.50 -36.55
CA GLN A 179 17.73 21.62 -37.04
C GLN A 179 17.34 20.83 -38.31
N GLY A 180 16.19 21.14 -38.92
CA GLY A 180 15.67 20.47 -40.12
C GLY A 180 15.01 19.12 -39.85
N VAL A 181 14.75 18.78 -38.59
CA VAL A 181 14.09 17.53 -38.18
C VAL A 181 12.63 17.82 -37.82
N LEU A 182 11.70 17.30 -38.62
CA LEU A 182 10.26 17.55 -38.46
C LEU A 182 9.59 16.44 -37.64
N THR A 183 8.41 16.73 -37.10
CA THR A 183 7.55 15.73 -36.48
C THR A 183 6.87 14.86 -37.53
N VAL A 184 6.63 13.60 -37.17
CA VAL A 184 5.88 12.63 -37.97
C VAL A 184 4.52 12.47 -37.32
N GLU A 185 3.47 12.87 -38.02
CA GLU A 185 2.11 12.71 -37.55
C GLU A 185 1.70 11.23 -37.63
N LEU A 186 1.34 10.67 -36.48
CA LEU A 186 1.00 9.26 -36.32
C LEU A 186 -0.47 9.07 -36.68
N ALA A 187 -0.85 9.13 -37.95
CA ALA A 187 -2.24 9.33 -38.40
C ALA A 187 -3.21 8.14 -38.25
N ALA A 188 -2.74 6.89 -38.14
CA ALA A 188 -3.62 5.74 -37.93
C ALA A 188 -3.87 5.42 -36.44
N ALA A 189 -5.00 4.76 -36.16
CA ALA A 189 -5.47 4.38 -34.82
C ALA A 189 -4.46 3.56 -33.99
N GLY A 190 -3.62 2.77 -34.66
CA GLY A 190 -2.63 1.91 -34.03
C GLY A 190 -1.22 2.49 -34.00
N ASP A 191 -0.93 3.57 -34.72
CA ASP A 191 0.45 4.05 -34.92
C ASP A 191 1.09 4.50 -33.60
N PHE A 192 0.30 5.14 -32.74
CA PHE A 192 0.73 5.58 -31.42
C PHE A 192 1.04 4.39 -30.50
N ALA A 193 0.12 3.43 -30.39
CA ALA A 193 0.33 2.22 -29.61
C ALA A 193 1.53 1.42 -30.13
N GLN A 194 1.68 1.30 -31.45
CA GLN A 194 2.80 0.62 -32.08
C GLN A 194 4.13 1.30 -31.77
N LEU A 195 4.21 2.62 -31.88
CA LEU A 195 5.43 3.38 -31.55
C LEU A 195 5.89 3.10 -30.12
N LEU A 196 4.95 3.13 -29.17
CA LEU A 196 5.27 2.88 -27.77
C LEU A 196 5.62 1.40 -27.51
N ASN A 197 4.95 0.46 -28.18
CA ASN A 197 5.30 -0.96 -28.14
C ASN A 197 6.71 -1.24 -28.71
N ASP A 198 7.11 -0.54 -29.77
CA ASP A 198 8.45 -0.67 -30.35
C ASP A 198 9.52 -0.18 -29.36
N LEU A 199 9.27 0.97 -28.70
CA LEU A 199 10.16 1.50 -27.66
C LEU A 199 10.28 0.54 -26.47
N THR A 200 9.17 -0.05 -26.03
CA THR A 200 9.17 -0.99 -24.91
C THR A 200 9.85 -2.30 -25.27
N GLY A 201 9.67 -2.77 -26.51
CA GLY A 201 10.37 -3.93 -27.06
C GLY A 201 11.89 -3.72 -27.15
N GLU A 202 12.34 -2.54 -27.60
CA GLU A 202 13.76 -2.17 -27.60
C GLU A 202 14.35 -2.15 -26.18
N HIS A 203 13.65 -1.52 -25.24
CA HIS A 203 14.08 -1.49 -23.84
C HIS A 203 14.15 -2.89 -23.23
N GLU A 204 13.19 -3.77 -23.56
CA GLU A 204 13.20 -5.17 -23.15
C GLU A 204 14.39 -5.94 -23.75
N ALA A 205 14.68 -5.75 -25.04
CA ALA A 205 15.82 -6.35 -25.70
C ALA A 205 17.15 -5.91 -25.06
N MET A 206 17.27 -4.61 -24.74
CA MET A 206 18.42 -4.08 -24.00
C MET A 206 18.55 -4.70 -22.61
N LEU A 207 17.43 -4.87 -21.87
CA LEU A 207 17.43 -5.54 -20.57
C LEU A 207 17.89 -7.00 -20.69
N ARG A 208 17.41 -7.74 -21.69
CA ARG A 208 17.79 -9.15 -21.97
C ARG A 208 19.27 -9.29 -22.28
N ALA A 209 19.84 -8.34 -23.03
CA ALA A 209 21.26 -8.33 -23.36
C ALA A 209 22.16 -7.85 -22.20
N SER A 210 21.59 -7.18 -21.20
CA SER A 210 22.34 -6.61 -20.08
C SER A 210 22.75 -7.65 -19.02
N PRO A 211 23.82 -7.41 -18.25
CA PRO A 211 24.17 -8.23 -17.08
C PRO A 211 23.25 -7.98 -15.87
N VAL A 212 22.23 -7.14 -16.00
CA VAL A 212 21.35 -6.70 -14.89
C VAL A 212 20.24 -7.72 -14.64
N ALA A 213 19.75 -8.38 -15.68
CA ALA A 213 18.66 -9.35 -15.63
C ALA A 213 19.08 -10.73 -16.18
N PHE A 214 18.20 -11.70 -16.04
CA PHE A 214 18.27 -12.98 -16.73
C PHE A 214 16.87 -13.41 -17.16
N THR A 215 16.79 -14.16 -18.26
CA THR A 215 15.55 -14.73 -18.77
C THR A 215 15.26 -16.04 -18.02
N ARG A 216 14.03 -16.18 -17.51
CA ARG A 216 13.52 -17.40 -16.90
C ARG A 216 12.97 -18.36 -17.97
N PRO A 217 12.77 -19.66 -17.63
CA PRO A 217 12.18 -20.62 -18.56
C PRO A 217 10.76 -20.26 -19.03
N ASP A 218 10.01 -19.51 -18.23
CA ASP A 218 8.67 -19.00 -18.58
C ASP A 218 8.71 -17.75 -19.50
N GLY A 219 9.88 -17.40 -20.02
CA GLY A 219 10.09 -16.24 -20.91
C GLY A 219 10.19 -14.89 -20.18
N THR A 220 9.83 -14.84 -18.90
CA THR A 220 9.87 -13.60 -18.10
C THR A 220 11.30 -13.23 -17.71
N LEU A 221 11.54 -11.93 -17.51
CA LEU A 221 12.82 -11.41 -17.03
C LEU A 221 12.83 -11.30 -15.51
N GLN A 222 14.00 -11.51 -14.89
CA GLN A 222 14.19 -11.30 -13.47
C GLN A 222 15.55 -10.67 -13.18
N LEU A 223 15.60 -9.76 -12.20
CA LEU A 223 16.83 -9.05 -11.83
C LEU A 223 17.83 -9.98 -11.11
N ARG A 224 19.11 -9.84 -11.43
CA ARG A 224 20.20 -10.51 -10.70
C ARG A 224 20.39 -9.88 -9.31
N PHE A 225 21.00 -10.61 -8.38
CA PHE A 225 21.09 -10.17 -6.98
C PHE A 225 21.79 -8.81 -6.80
N PHE A 226 22.96 -8.61 -7.43
CA PHE A 226 23.68 -7.33 -7.34
C PHE A 226 22.94 -6.18 -8.02
N ALA A 227 22.23 -6.45 -9.12
CA ALA A 227 21.33 -5.48 -9.74
C ALA A 227 20.21 -5.07 -8.79
N ARG A 228 19.55 -6.04 -8.13
CA ARG A 228 18.52 -5.77 -7.11
C ARG A 228 19.05 -4.90 -5.99
N LEU A 229 20.25 -5.18 -5.48
CA LEU A 229 20.87 -4.38 -4.41
C LEU A 229 21.14 -2.94 -4.87
N LYS A 230 21.70 -2.76 -6.07
CA LYS A 230 21.98 -1.44 -6.64
C LYS A 230 20.70 -0.63 -6.84
N ILE A 231 19.67 -1.25 -7.42
CA ILE A 231 18.36 -0.64 -7.69
C ILE A 231 17.65 -0.34 -6.37
N ALA A 232 17.62 -1.27 -5.40
CA ALA A 232 17.01 -1.06 -4.09
C ALA A 232 17.61 0.15 -3.36
N ARG A 233 18.95 0.28 -3.36
CA ARG A 233 19.63 1.44 -2.78
C ARG A 233 19.29 2.76 -3.48
N ARG A 234 19.09 2.71 -4.80
CA ARG A 234 18.69 3.88 -5.60
C ARG A 234 17.24 4.29 -5.24
N LEU A 235 16.30 3.35 -5.32
CA LEU A 235 14.89 3.54 -4.95
C LEU A 235 14.73 4.07 -3.52
N ILE A 236 15.44 3.50 -2.55
CA ILE A 236 15.37 3.96 -1.14
C ILE A 236 15.88 5.40 -1.00
N ARG A 237 16.97 5.77 -1.68
CA ARG A 237 17.48 7.15 -1.65
C ARG A 237 16.52 8.12 -2.30
N GLU A 238 16.01 7.78 -3.47
CA GLU A 238 15.15 8.64 -4.28
C GLU A 238 13.76 8.79 -3.65
N SER A 239 13.22 7.74 -3.01
CA SER A 239 11.93 7.79 -2.31
C SER A 239 11.83 8.94 -1.30
N LEU A 240 12.86 9.17 -0.48
CA LEU A 240 12.87 10.26 0.50
C LEU A 240 12.86 11.65 -0.16
N ALA A 241 13.51 11.79 -1.33
CA ALA A 241 13.51 13.05 -2.06
C ALA A 241 12.14 13.31 -2.70
N ILE A 242 11.52 12.25 -3.24
CA ILE A 242 10.17 12.29 -3.80
C ILE A 242 9.16 12.66 -2.71
N ASP A 243 9.19 11.97 -1.56
CA ASP A 243 8.30 12.25 -0.42
C ASP A 243 8.42 13.71 0.04
N LYS A 244 9.65 14.24 0.10
CA LYS A 244 9.90 15.65 0.46
C LYS A 244 9.34 16.62 -0.58
N ARG A 245 9.52 16.33 -1.87
CA ARG A 245 9.01 17.17 -2.96
C ARG A 245 7.49 17.16 -2.98
N GLU A 246 6.86 15.99 -2.86
CA GLU A 246 5.40 15.88 -2.73
C GLU A 246 4.89 16.65 -1.53
N ALA A 247 5.52 16.51 -0.35
CA ALA A 247 5.14 17.27 0.84
C ALA A 247 5.28 18.79 0.65
N ALA A 248 6.28 19.25 -0.11
CA ALA A 248 6.42 20.66 -0.45
C ALA A 248 5.33 21.12 -1.43
N ARG A 249 5.06 20.35 -2.49
CA ARG A 249 3.99 20.61 -3.47
C ARG A 249 2.62 20.73 -2.79
N MET A 250 2.31 19.82 -1.87
CA MET A 250 1.07 19.83 -1.10
C MET A 250 0.88 21.09 -0.25
N ARG A 251 1.97 21.73 0.20
CA ARG A 251 1.91 23.00 0.94
C ARG A 251 1.66 24.20 0.02
N THR A 252 2.02 24.08 -1.26
CA THR A 252 1.89 25.16 -2.25
C THR A 252 0.63 25.05 -3.12
N LEU A 253 -0.06 23.92 -3.10
CA LEU A 253 -1.32 23.72 -3.84
C LEU A 253 -2.37 24.73 -3.35
N GLN A 254 -2.83 25.58 -4.27
CA GLN A 254 -3.89 26.56 -4.00
C GLN A 254 -5.26 25.90 -3.82
N SER A 255 -5.46 24.69 -4.35
CA SER A 255 -6.68 23.90 -4.20
C SER A 255 -6.36 22.41 -4.20
N PRO A 256 -7.07 21.59 -3.41
CA PRO A 256 -6.92 20.14 -3.45
C PRO A 256 -7.36 19.58 -4.82
N PRO A 257 -6.91 18.36 -5.18
CA PRO A 257 -7.34 17.69 -6.40
C PRO A 257 -8.88 17.59 -6.49
N PRO A 258 -9.44 17.48 -7.70
CA PRO A 258 -10.87 17.35 -7.88
C PRO A 258 -11.41 16.19 -7.03
N LEU A 259 -12.46 16.45 -6.26
CA LEU A 259 -13.15 15.40 -5.51
C LEU A 259 -13.94 14.56 -6.51
N MET A 260 -13.54 13.30 -6.68
CA MET A 260 -14.32 12.31 -7.42
C MET A 260 -15.64 12.05 -6.71
N SER A 261 -16.65 11.58 -7.45
CA SER A 261 -17.85 11.04 -6.84
C SER A 261 -17.50 9.87 -5.90
N VAL A 262 -18.32 9.63 -4.86
CA VAL A 262 -18.09 8.51 -3.92
C VAL A 262 -18.04 7.17 -4.64
N GLU A 263 -18.85 7.01 -5.69
CA GLU A 263 -18.89 5.81 -6.52
C GLU A 263 -17.60 5.62 -7.32
N ASN A 264 -17.16 6.68 -8.01
CA ASN A 264 -15.93 6.65 -8.81
C ASN A 264 -14.67 6.52 -7.95
N GLN A 265 -14.66 7.12 -6.76
CA GLN A 265 -13.60 6.92 -5.79
C GLN A 265 -13.53 5.47 -5.32
N ALA A 266 -14.68 4.85 -5.03
CA ALA A 266 -14.73 3.44 -4.64
C ALA A 266 -14.28 2.50 -5.77
N GLU A 267 -14.65 2.79 -7.02
CA GLU A 267 -14.22 2.02 -8.20
C GLU A 267 -12.71 2.16 -8.46
N MET A 268 -12.18 3.38 -8.36
CA MET A 268 -10.75 3.65 -8.47
C MET A 268 -9.98 2.91 -7.37
N ASP A 269 -10.39 3.08 -6.12
CA ASP A 269 -9.76 2.45 -4.97
C ASP A 269 -9.80 0.93 -5.10
N TRP A 270 -10.91 0.36 -5.59
CA TRP A 270 -11.03 -1.07 -5.88
C TRP A 270 -10.07 -1.52 -6.98
N PHE A 271 -10.06 -0.85 -8.13
CA PHE A 271 -9.20 -1.17 -9.26
C PHE A 271 -7.72 -1.14 -8.87
N GLN A 272 -7.31 -0.06 -8.19
CA GLN A 272 -5.93 0.17 -7.79
C GLN A 272 -5.50 -0.78 -6.67
N HIS A 273 -6.37 -1.04 -5.69
CA HIS A 273 -6.15 -2.07 -4.67
C HIS A 273 -5.97 -3.44 -5.33
N HIS A 274 -6.82 -3.81 -6.27
CA HIS A 274 -6.74 -5.10 -6.95
C HIS A 274 -5.43 -5.25 -7.75
N ALA A 275 -4.97 -4.18 -8.42
CA ALA A 275 -3.72 -4.16 -9.16
C ALA A 275 -2.50 -4.36 -8.24
N MET A 276 -2.49 -3.67 -7.10
CA MET A 276 -1.47 -3.85 -6.07
C MET A 276 -1.50 -5.28 -5.50
N MET A 277 -2.69 -5.80 -5.23
CA MET A 277 -2.90 -7.13 -4.66
C MET A 277 -2.44 -8.27 -5.55
N GLU A 278 -2.70 -8.18 -6.86
CA GLU A 278 -2.22 -9.16 -7.82
C GLU A 278 -0.69 -9.12 -7.96
N SER A 279 -0.10 -7.93 -7.93
CA SER A 279 1.36 -7.76 -7.91
C SER A 279 1.99 -8.45 -6.68
N GLN A 280 1.34 -8.38 -5.51
CA GLN A 280 1.79 -9.02 -4.28
C GLN A 280 1.55 -10.54 -4.26
N ARG A 281 0.38 -11.00 -4.73
CA ARG A 281 -0.02 -12.42 -4.77
C ARG A 281 0.94 -13.26 -5.60
N ARG A 282 1.43 -12.74 -6.73
CA ARG A 282 2.43 -13.42 -7.58
C ARG A 282 3.75 -13.71 -6.84
N GLY A 283 4.05 -13.00 -5.75
CA GLY A 283 5.22 -13.21 -4.90
C GLY A 283 5.04 -14.19 -3.74
N GLN A 284 3.86 -14.78 -3.55
CA GLN A 284 3.56 -15.65 -2.41
C GLN A 284 3.32 -17.10 -2.86
N SER A 285 4.38 -17.92 -2.82
CA SER A 285 4.17 -19.35 -2.54
C SER A 285 3.88 -19.52 -1.05
N SER A 286 3.06 -20.53 -0.73
CA SER A 286 2.50 -20.84 0.59
C SER A 286 3.54 -20.69 1.73
N ALA A 287 3.45 -19.58 2.46
CA ALA A 287 4.31 -19.26 3.60
C ALA A 287 3.67 -19.71 4.92
N TRP A 288 3.02 -20.87 4.95
CA TRP A 288 2.31 -21.35 6.14
C TRP A 288 3.26 -21.63 7.31
N LEU A 289 4.43 -22.21 7.03
CA LEU A 289 5.42 -22.58 8.05
C LEU A 289 6.00 -21.37 8.81
N PRO A 290 6.52 -20.31 8.15
CA PRO A 290 7.00 -19.13 8.87
C PRO A 290 5.89 -18.40 9.62
N LYS A 291 4.65 -18.37 9.10
CA LYS A 291 3.50 -17.78 9.83
C LYS A 291 3.20 -18.55 11.12
N LEU A 292 3.22 -19.88 11.06
CA LEU A 292 3.03 -20.73 12.23
C LEU A 292 4.13 -20.51 13.27
N LEU A 293 5.39 -20.44 12.86
CA LEU A 293 6.53 -20.22 13.76
C LEU A 293 6.44 -18.84 14.46
N ILE A 294 6.03 -17.79 13.74
CA ILE A 294 5.83 -16.46 14.32
C ILE A 294 4.66 -16.48 15.32
N MET A 295 3.54 -17.11 14.97
CA MET A 295 2.39 -17.24 15.85
C MET A 295 2.79 -17.93 17.16
N LEU A 296 3.41 -19.12 17.09
CA LEU A 296 3.83 -19.88 18.27
C LEU A 296 4.89 -19.13 19.09
N GLY A 297 5.86 -18.49 18.44
CA GLY A 297 6.88 -17.68 19.11
C GLY A 297 6.29 -16.49 19.85
N SER A 298 5.32 -15.79 19.24
CA SER A 298 4.63 -14.66 19.87
C SER A 298 3.73 -15.09 21.04
N LEU A 299 3.04 -16.22 20.91
CA LEU A 299 2.22 -16.78 22.00
C LEU A 299 3.09 -17.20 23.19
N ALA A 300 4.24 -17.83 22.94
CA ALA A 300 5.18 -18.18 24.00
C ALA A 300 5.69 -16.94 24.75
N LEU A 301 6.05 -15.88 24.01
CA LEU A 301 6.48 -14.62 24.61
C LEU A 301 5.38 -13.97 25.45
N PHE A 302 4.13 -13.99 24.96
CA PHE A 302 2.96 -13.50 25.68
C PHE A 302 2.74 -14.26 27.00
N ILE A 303 2.80 -15.60 26.98
CA ILE A 303 2.67 -16.45 28.17
C ILE A 303 3.78 -16.15 29.19
N ILE A 304 5.03 -16.05 28.73
CA ILE A 304 6.17 -15.73 29.60
C ILE A 304 5.98 -14.37 30.27
N ALA A 305 5.53 -13.37 29.51
CA ALA A 305 5.31 -12.02 30.01
C ALA A 305 4.19 -11.96 31.07
N LEU A 306 3.03 -12.59 30.83
CA LEU A 306 1.94 -12.60 31.80
C LEU A 306 2.28 -13.42 33.05
N ARG A 307 3.07 -14.48 32.90
CA ARG A 307 3.50 -15.31 34.03
C ARG A 307 4.29 -14.51 35.08
N TRP A 308 4.92 -13.40 34.73
CA TRP A 308 5.64 -12.57 35.69
C TRP A 308 4.70 -11.83 36.67
N ILE A 309 3.42 -11.68 36.32
CA ILE A 309 2.45 -10.87 37.06
C ILE A 309 1.30 -11.73 37.60
N MET A 310 1.00 -12.86 36.95
CA MET A 310 -0.17 -13.70 37.24
C MET A 310 0.19 -15.17 37.51
N SER A 311 -0.74 -15.89 38.15
CA SER A 311 -0.63 -17.34 38.39
C SER A 311 -0.72 -18.15 37.09
N TRP A 312 -0.20 -19.37 37.09
CA TRP A 312 -0.20 -20.23 35.90
C TRP A 312 -1.62 -20.53 35.40
N GLU A 313 -2.56 -20.74 36.32
CA GLU A 313 -3.97 -21.02 36.01
C GLU A 313 -4.59 -19.85 35.23
N THR A 314 -4.40 -18.62 35.75
CA THR A 314 -4.91 -17.40 35.13
C THR A 314 -4.29 -17.17 33.75
N VAL A 315 -2.98 -17.36 33.60
CA VAL A 315 -2.27 -17.18 32.32
C VAL A 315 -2.79 -18.15 31.26
N VAL A 316 -3.01 -19.41 31.63
CA VAL A 316 -3.53 -20.43 30.70
C VAL A 316 -4.95 -20.08 30.26
N VAL A 317 -5.83 -19.71 31.19
CA VAL A 317 -7.21 -19.31 30.87
C VAL A 317 -7.23 -18.09 29.94
N ILE A 318 -6.43 -17.05 30.23
CA ILE A 318 -6.34 -15.85 29.39
C ILE A 318 -5.76 -16.18 28.01
N ALA A 319 -4.71 -17.02 27.92
CA ALA A 319 -4.12 -17.40 26.65
C ALA A 319 -5.13 -18.16 25.76
N ILE A 320 -5.94 -19.05 26.35
CA ILE A 320 -6.99 -19.76 25.62
C ILE A 320 -8.12 -18.79 25.21
N ALA A 321 -8.60 -17.96 26.13
CA ALA A 321 -9.65 -16.97 25.83
C ALA A 321 -9.22 -16.02 24.70
N LEU A 322 -7.99 -15.51 24.76
CA LEU A 322 -7.41 -14.66 23.73
C LEU A 322 -7.23 -15.42 22.41
N THR A 323 -6.78 -16.67 22.43
CA THR A 323 -6.64 -17.45 21.20
C THR A 323 -8.01 -17.65 20.52
N ILE A 324 -9.05 -17.98 21.28
CA ILE A 324 -10.42 -18.12 20.77
C ILE A 324 -10.92 -16.79 20.18
N HIS A 325 -10.67 -15.70 20.90
CA HIS A 325 -11.02 -14.35 20.47
C HIS A 325 -10.37 -13.99 19.12
N GLU A 326 -9.06 -14.09 19.02
CA GLU A 326 -8.35 -13.77 17.78
C GLU A 326 -8.69 -14.73 16.62
N CYS A 327 -8.94 -16.01 16.92
CA CYS A 327 -9.45 -16.96 15.93
C CYS A 327 -10.81 -16.54 15.37
N GLY A 328 -11.65 -15.93 16.20
CA GLY A 328 -12.93 -15.36 15.80
C GLY A 328 -12.78 -14.25 14.77
N HIS A 329 -11.91 -13.26 15.03
CA HIS A 329 -11.58 -12.24 14.03
C HIS A 329 -11.03 -12.86 12.74
N LEU A 330 -10.08 -13.80 12.86
CA LEU A 330 -9.47 -14.46 11.70
C LEU A 330 -10.50 -15.25 10.87
N LEU A 331 -11.47 -15.88 11.52
CA LEU A 331 -12.59 -16.54 10.85
C LEU A 331 -13.45 -15.51 10.10
N GLY A 332 -13.83 -14.41 10.75
CA GLY A 332 -14.58 -13.32 10.10
C GLY A 332 -13.85 -12.76 8.88
N MET A 333 -12.55 -12.50 9.02
CA MET A 333 -11.69 -12.05 7.93
C MET A 333 -11.70 -13.06 6.77
N LYS A 334 -11.55 -14.36 7.05
CA LYS A 334 -11.60 -15.41 6.02
C LYS A 334 -12.97 -15.50 5.35
N LEU A 335 -14.06 -15.41 6.12
CA LEU A 335 -15.44 -15.42 5.58
C LEU A 335 -15.69 -14.27 4.61
N PHE A 336 -15.10 -13.10 4.87
CA PHE A 336 -15.21 -11.94 3.98
C PHE A 336 -14.09 -11.81 2.94
N GLY A 337 -13.29 -12.87 2.77
CA GLY A 337 -12.36 -13.00 1.65
C GLY A 337 -10.97 -12.40 1.88
N TYR A 338 -10.62 -12.00 3.12
CA TYR A 338 -9.24 -11.63 3.43
C TYR A 338 -8.32 -12.82 3.15
N LYS A 339 -7.23 -12.52 2.47
CA LYS A 339 -6.19 -13.48 2.14
C LYS A 339 -4.99 -13.23 3.04
N ASP A 340 -4.21 -14.27 3.28
CA ASP A 340 -2.95 -14.16 4.03
C ASP A 340 -3.08 -13.55 5.44
N THR A 341 -4.12 -13.92 6.17
CA THR A 341 -4.31 -13.60 7.59
C THR A 341 -3.31 -14.33 8.49
N GLN A 342 -2.83 -13.67 9.54
CA GLN A 342 -1.95 -14.22 10.57
C GLN A 342 -2.39 -13.76 11.96
N LEU A 343 -2.10 -14.57 12.98
CA LEU A 343 -2.29 -14.21 14.37
C LEU A 343 -0.96 -13.84 15.01
N LEU A 344 -0.94 -12.73 15.73
CA LEU A 344 0.20 -12.28 16.52
C LEU A 344 -0.26 -12.04 17.96
N PHE A 345 0.52 -12.50 18.93
CA PHE A 345 0.26 -12.23 20.35
C PHE A 345 1.28 -11.22 20.87
N LEU A 346 0.81 -10.03 21.25
CA LEU A 346 1.63 -8.94 21.77
C LEU A 346 1.63 -8.99 23.31
N PRO A 347 2.80 -9.10 23.95
CA PRO A 347 2.90 -9.04 25.41
C PRO A 347 2.19 -7.80 25.97
N PHE A 348 1.33 -7.99 26.97
CA PHE A 348 0.56 -6.94 27.66
C PHE A 348 -0.50 -6.20 26.82
N PHE A 349 -0.42 -6.23 25.48
CA PHE A 349 -1.35 -5.56 24.58
C PHE A 349 -2.43 -6.49 24.00
N GLY A 350 -2.32 -7.80 24.20
CA GLY A 350 -3.31 -8.79 23.76
C GLY A 350 -2.94 -9.47 22.45
N GLY A 351 -3.93 -9.85 21.65
CA GLY A 351 -3.73 -10.47 20.36
C GLY A 351 -3.98 -9.48 19.23
N ALA A 352 -3.55 -9.86 18.03
CA ALA A 352 -3.82 -9.13 16.81
C ALA A 352 -4.00 -10.11 15.64
N ALA A 353 -5.22 -10.19 15.13
CA ALA A 353 -5.52 -10.75 13.83
C ALA A 353 -5.14 -9.74 12.73
N VAL A 354 -4.03 -10.01 12.05
CA VAL A 354 -3.50 -9.13 11.01
C VAL A 354 -3.67 -9.77 9.66
N ALA A 355 -4.24 -9.04 8.71
CA ALA A 355 -4.10 -9.37 7.30
C ALA A 355 -2.94 -8.59 6.75
N ARG A 356 -2.11 -9.28 5.96
CA ARG A 356 -1.08 -8.61 5.17
C ARG A 356 -1.69 -7.57 4.22
N ASP A 357 -2.88 -7.88 3.74
CA ASP A 357 -3.59 -7.13 2.74
C ASP A 357 -5.04 -6.87 3.22
N PRO A 358 -5.25 -5.78 3.98
CA PRO A 358 -6.56 -5.47 4.49
C PRO A 358 -7.50 -5.07 3.36
N LEU A 359 -8.66 -5.74 3.26
CA LEU A 359 -9.71 -5.40 2.31
C LEU A 359 -10.48 -4.16 2.78
N VAL A 360 -10.88 -3.31 1.82
CA VAL A 360 -11.90 -2.29 2.07
C VAL A 360 -13.25 -3.00 2.13
N LEU A 361 -13.78 -3.16 3.34
CA LEU A 361 -15.06 -3.80 3.57
C LEU A 361 -16.19 -2.78 3.71
N ALA A 362 -17.40 -3.19 3.33
CA ALA A 362 -18.61 -2.52 3.76
C ALA A 362 -18.66 -2.47 5.31
N PRO A 363 -19.08 -1.36 5.93
CA PRO A 363 -19.05 -1.18 7.38
C PRO A 363 -19.69 -2.32 8.19
N TRP A 364 -20.80 -2.90 7.70
CA TRP A 364 -21.47 -4.01 8.38
C TRP A 364 -20.63 -5.30 8.43
N LYS A 365 -19.80 -5.56 7.41
CA LYS A 365 -18.88 -6.72 7.41
C LYS A 365 -17.78 -6.52 8.44
N HIS A 366 -17.28 -5.28 8.58
CA HIS A 366 -16.30 -4.95 9.60
C HIS A 366 -16.88 -5.14 11.00
N LEU A 367 -18.13 -4.72 11.24
CA LEU A 367 -18.83 -4.99 12.51
C LEU A 367 -18.95 -6.50 12.79
N VAL A 368 -19.29 -7.33 11.79
CA VAL A 368 -19.35 -8.79 11.97
C VAL A 368 -17.98 -9.36 12.36
N ILE A 369 -16.87 -8.90 11.75
CA ILE A 369 -15.52 -9.32 12.14
C ILE A 369 -15.23 -8.93 13.60
N LEU A 370 -15.57 -7.69 13.98
CA LEU A 370 -15.33 -7.17 15.33
C LEU A 370 -16.15 -7.91 16.39
N PHE A 371 -17.37 -8.38 16.07
CA PHE A 371 -18.16 -9.20 16.98
C PHE A 371 -17.73 -10.67 17.03
N LEU A 372 -17.20 -11.21 15.93
CA LEU A 372 -16.76 -12.59 15.87
C LEU A 372 -15.58 -12.87 16.80
N GLY A 373 -14.81 -11.86 17.23
CA GLY A 373 -13.78 -12.01 18.26
C GLY A 373 -14.37 -12.27 19.67
N PRO A 374 -15.07 -11.31 20.28
CA PRO A 374 -15.52 -11.41 21.66
C PRO A 374 -16.68 -12.39 21.90
N LEU A 375 -17.62 -12.53 20.95
CA LEU A 375 -18.83 -13.32 21.17
C LEU A 375 -18.58 -14.82 21.45
N PRO A 376 -17.72 -15.53 20.70
CA PRO A 376 -17.41 -16.93 21.00
C PRO A 376 -16.87 -17.13 22.42
N GLY A 377 -16.02 -16.22 22.90
CA GLY A 377 -15.48 -16.27 24.25
C GLY A 377 -16.54 -16.02 25.33
N ILE A 378 -17.46 -15.09 25.10
CA ILE A 378 -18.60 -14.85 26.01
C ILE A 378 -19.50 -16.08 26.09
N PHE A 379 -19.88 -16.67 24.95
CA PHE A 379 -20.73 -17.85 24.93
C PHE A 379 -20.06 -19.07 25.57
N ALA A 380 -18.75 -19.25 25.35
CA ALA A 380 -17.97 -20.29 26.02
C ALA A 380 -17.97 -20.07 27.55
N GLY A 381 -17.77 -18.85 28.03
CA GLY A 381 -17.80 -18.54 29.46
C GLY A 381 -19.18 -18.74 30.09
N ILE A 382 -20.26 -18.35 29.40
CA ILE A 382 -21.64 -18.63 29.85
C ILE A 382 -21.88 -20.14 29.94
N ALA A 383 -21.47 -20.90 28.93
CA ALA A 383 -21.61 -22.36 28.95
C ALA A 383 -20.83 -22.98 30.13
N MET A 384 -19.60 -22.55 30.38
CA MET A 384 -18.81 -23.03 31.53
C MET A 384 -19.53 -22.78 32.87
N LEU A 385 -20.22 -21.64 33.01
CA LEU A 385 -21.00 -21.33 34.21
C LEU A 385 -22.28 -22.16 34.32
N LEU A 386 -22.97 -22.40 33.21
CA LEU A 386 -24.19 -23.22 33.19
C LEU A 386 -23.92 -24.70 33.48
N PHE A 387 -22.74 -25.19 33.09
CA PHE A 387 -22.30 -26.57 33.33
C PHE A 387 -21.37 -26.70 34.55
N ALA A 388 -21.16 -25.62 35.31
CA ALA A 388 -20.43 -25.68 36.56
C ALA A 388 -21.24 -26.52 37.59
N PRO A 389 -20.61 -27.48 38.28
CA PRO A 389 -21.30 -28.25 39.31
C PRO A 389 -21.81 -27.37 40.46
N ASP A 390 -22.94 -27.76 41.06
CA ASP A 390 -23.54 -27.05 42.20
C ASP A 390 -22.63 -27.04 43.44
N ASP A 391 -21.78 -28.05 43.60
CA ASP A 391 -20.72 -28.07 44.62
C ASP A 391 -19.44 -27.42 44.05
N PRO A 392 -19.07 -26.20 44.49
CA PRO A 392 -17.90 -25.49 44.00
C PRO A 392 -16.58 -26.22 44.30
N ALA A 393 -16.57 -27.15 45.27
CA ALA A 393 -15.38 -27.93 45.61
C ALA A 393 -15.04 -28.98 44.55
N SER A 394 -16.00 -29.38 43.72
CA SER A 394 -15.81 -30.45 42.72
C SER A 394 -15.05 -30.00 41.48
N MET A 395 -15.30 -28.78 40.97
CA MET A 395 -14.58 -28.17 39.85
C MET A 395 -14.45 -26.64 40.00
N PRO A 396 -13.69 -26.15 41.00
CA PRO A 396 -13.57 -24.72 41.27
C PRO A 396 -12.95 -23.92 40.11
N TRP A 397 -12.16 -24.58 39.26
CA TRP A 397 -11.52 -23.97 38.09
C TRP A 397 -12.53 -23.60 36.98
N LEU A 398 -13.66 -24.32 36.86
CA LEU A 398 -14.58 -24.17 35.73
C LEU A 398 -15.40 -22.88 35.82
N SER A 399 -15.92 -22.58 37.01
CA SER A 399 -16.63 -21.32 37.27
C SER A 399 -15.69 -20.12 37.20
N GLN A 400 -14.47 -20.25 37.74
CA GLN A 400 -13.44 -19.22 37.64
C GLN A 400 -13.04 -18.94 36.18
N ALA A 401 -12.80 -19.99 35.38
CA ALA A 401 -12.52 -19.85 33.96
C ALA A 401 -13.68 -19.21 33.19
N GLY A 402 -14.92 -19.62 33.48
CA GLY A 402 -16.12 -19.05 32.87
C GLY A 402 -16.26 -17.54 33.09
N ILE A 403 -16.06 -17.09 34.34
CA ILE A 403 -16.05 -15.65 34.68
C ILE A 403 -14.92 -14.93 33.95
N MET A 404 -13.70 -15.48 33.95
CA MET A 404 -12.56 -14.87 33.27
C MET A 404 -12.80 -14.72 31.76
N PHE A 405 -13.39 -15.72 31.11
CA PHE A 405 -13.76 -15.66 29.70
C PHE A 405 -14.75 -14.52 29.41
N ILE A 406 -15.79 -14.40 30.23
CA ILE A 406 -16.78 -13.32 30.09
C ILE A 406 -16.13 -11.97 30.31
N VAL A 407 -15.40 -11.78 31.42
CA VAL A 407 -14.77 -10.52 31.78
C VAL A 407 -13.75 -10.09 30.71
N PHE A 408 -12.90 -11.00 30.24
CA PHE A 408 -11.91 -10.72 29.21
C PHE A 408 -12.53 -10.23 27.90
N ASN A 409 -13.58 -10.91 27.43
CA ASN A 409 -14.23 -10.55 26.16
C ASN A 409 -15.15 -9.33 26.31
N ALA A 410 -15.81 -9.16 27.46
CA ALA A 410 -16.60 -7.97 27.77
C ALA A 410 -15.71 -6.73 27.91
N PHE A 411 -14.51 -6.87 28.46
CA PHE A 411 -13.52 -5.80 28.50
C PHE A 411 -13.16 -5.33 27.08
N ASN A 412 -12.95 -6.26 26.15
CA ASN A 412 -12.69 -5.91 24.74
C ASN A 412 -13.88 -5.25 24.04
N LEU A 413 -15.10 -5.36 24.58
CA LEU A 413 -16.29 -4.65 24.09
C LEU A 413 -16.50 -3.26 24.71
N LEU A 414 -15.58 -2.77 25.56
CA LEU A 414 -15.64 -1.39 26.05
C LEU A 414 -15.48 -0.40 24.89
N PRO A 415 -16.21 0.74 24.89
CA PRO A 415 -16.15 1.75 23.84
C PRO A 415 -14.91 2.63 23.97
N ILE A 416 -13.73 2.01 23.96
CA ILE A 416 -12.41 2.64 24.17
C ILE A 416 -11.48 2.13 23.07
N LEU A 417 -10.93 3.02 22.24
CA LEU A 417 -9.90 2.64 21.26
C LEU A 417 -8.59 2.27 21.97
N PRO A 418 -7.88 1.20 21.56
CA PRO A 418 -8.08 0.38 20.35
C PRO A 418 -8.93 -0.89 20.53
N LEU A 419 -9.66 -1.06 21.64
CA LEU A 419 -10.49 -2.25 21.90
C LEU A 419 -11.61 -2.40 20.86
N ASP A 420 -12.10 -3.62 20.66
CA ASP A 420 -13.13 -3.93 19.66
C ASP A 420 -14.41 -3.11 19.83
N GLY A 421 -14.86 -2.90 21.06
CA GLY A 421 -16.02 -2.05 21.36
C GLY A 421 -15.81 -0.60 20.92
N GLY A 422 -14.59 -0.09 21.07
CA GLY A 422 -14.19 1.23 20.57
C GLY A 422 -14.20 1.28 19.05
N GLN A 423 -13.72 0.22 18.39
CA GLN A 423 -13.75 0.10 16.92
C GLN A 423 -15.20 -0.05 16.40
N ILE A 424 -16.06 -0.79 17.10
CA ILE A 424 -17.49 -0.92 16.80
C ILE A 424 -18.16 0.46 16.89
N ALA A 425 -17.90 1.21 17.96
CA ALA A 425 -18.42 2.58 18.11
C ALA A 425 -17.89 3.52 17.01
N ASP A 426 -16.61 3.41 16.64
CA ASP A 426 -16.01 4.20 15.57
C ASP A 426 -16.71 3.94 14.22
N VAL A 427 -16.85 2.66 13.85
CA VAL A 427 -17.48 2.25 12.60
C VAL A 427 -18.97 2.61 12.57
N ALA A 428 -19.70 2.40 13.66
CA ALA A 428 -21.15 2.61 13.69
C ALA A 428 -21.55 4.09 13.77
N LEU A 429 -20.85 4.89 14.57
CA LEU A 429 -21.34 6.20 15.03
C LEU A 429 -20.38 7.36 14.72
N VAL A 430 -19.08 7.16 14.87
CA VAL A 430 -18.12 8.28 14.97
C VAL A 430 -17.38 8.58 13.66
N SER A 431 -17.18 7.58 12.81
CA SER A 431 -16.42 7.67 11.55
C SER A 431 -16.97 8.69 10.55
N ARG A 432 -18.24 9.09 10.68
CA ARG A 432 -18.88 10.09 9.81
C ARG A 432 -18.59 11.54 10.19
N ALA A 433 -17.98 11.80 11.35
CA ALA A 433 -17.72 13.15 11.86
C ALA A 433 -16.26 13.30 12.35
N PRO A 434 -15.37 13.95 11.56
CA PRO A 434 -13.94 14.03 11.88
C PRO A 434 -13.61 14.63 13.26
N ARG A 435 -14.39 15.64 13.69
CA ARG A 435 -14.23 16.28 15.01
C ARG A 435 -14.62 15.35 16.15
N LEU A 436 -15.72 14.61 16.00
CA LEU A 436 -16.18 13.65 17.00
C LEU A 436 -15.16 12.51 17.14
N ARG A 437 -14.57 12.06 16.03
CA ARG A 437 -13.51 11.05 16.02
C ARG A 437 -12.27 11.50 16.78
N ALA A 438 -11.80 12.72 16.56
CA ALA A 438 -10.67 13.27 17.29
C ALA A 438 -10.93 13.31 18.81
N VAL A 439 -12.12 13.75 19.23
CA VAL A 439 -12.52 13.78 20.64
C VAL A 439 -12.61 12.36 21.21
N PHE A 440 -13.26 11.44 20.51
CA PHE A 440 -13.41 10.05 20.94
C PHE A 440 -12.07 9.35 21.13
N THR A 441 -11.13 9.56 20.21
CA THR A 441 -9.76 9.05 20.31
C THR A 441 -9.03 9.65 21.52
N ALA A 442 -9.15 10.97 21.76
CA ALA A 442 -8.52 11.61 22.90
C ALA A 442 -9.08 11.09 24.24
N VAL A 443 -10.40 10.95 24.35
CA VAL A 443 -11.06 10.38 25.53
C VAL A 443 -10.66 8.92 25.74
N SER A 444 -10.60 8.12 24.67
CA SER A 444 -10.16 6.72 24.74
C SER A 444 -8.72 6.61 25.25
N ALA A 445 -7.81 7.46 24.76
CA ALA A 445 -6.42 7.49 25.20
C ALA A 445 -6.31 7.83 26.70
N LEU A 446 -7.07 8.83 27.17
CA LEU A 446 -7.11 9.19 28.59
C LEU A 446 -7.68 8.06 29.46
N ALA A 447 -8.74 7.38 28.99
CA ALA A 447 -9.33 6.25 29.70
C ALA A 447 -8.35 5.08 29.85
N LEU A 448 -7.58 4.75 28.80
CA LEU A 448 -6.55 3.72 28.89
C LEU A 448 -5.42 4.08 29.85
N ILE A 449 -4.97 5.34 29.84
CA ILE A 449 -3.96 5.81 30.80
C ILE A 449 -4.49 5.68 32.24
N ALA A 450 -5.74 6.09 32.49
CA ALA A 450 -6.36 5.98 33.80
C ALA A 450 -6.50 4.51 34.25
N LEU A 451 -6.91 3.61 33.37
CA LEU A 451 -6.98 2.18 33.64
C LEU A 451 -5.60 1.59 33.95
N GLY A 452 -4.58 1.96 33.19
CA GLY A 452 -3.20 1.51 33.40
C GLY A 452 -2.63 1.98 34.74
N LEU A 453 -2.84 3.25 35.10
CA LEU A 453 -2.42 3.79 36.40
C LEU A 453 -3.18 3.15 37.56
N GLY A 454 -4.48 2.90 37.40
CA GLY A 454 -5.29 2.19 38.40
C GLY A 454 -4.82 0.76 38.62
N ALA A 455 -4.51 0.03 37.56
CA ALA A 455 -3.96 -1.32 37.65
C ALA A 455 -2.58 -1.35 38.31
N ALA A 456 -1.70 -0.40 38.00
CA ALA A 456 -0.38 -0.29 38.63
C ALA A 456 -0.43 0.08 40.12
N ALA A 457 -1.52 0.70 40.60
CA ALA A 457 -1.72 0.99 42.02
C ALA A 457 -2.27 -0.19 42.82
N LEU A 458 -2.78 -1.23 42.12
CA LEU A 458 -3.36 -2.45 42.71
C LEU A 458 -2.37 -3.63 42.78
N ILE A 459 -1.25 -3.55 42.04
CA ILE A 459 -0.14 -4.51 42.00
C ILE A 459 0.99 -3.97 42.89
#